data_AF-A0A4U1L3H8-F1
#
_entry.id   AF-A0A4U1L3H8-F1
#
_cell.length_a   1.000
_cell.length_b   1.000
_cell.length_c   1.000
_cell.angle_alpha   90.00
_cell.angle_beta   90.00
_cell.angle_gamma   90.00
#
_symmetry.space_group_name_H-M   'P 1'
#
loop_
_entity.id
_entity.type
_entity.pdbx_description
1 polymer ?
#
loop_
_entity_poly.entity_id
_entity_poly.type
_entity_poly.pdbx_seq_one_letter_code
_entity_poly.pdbx_strand_id
1 'polypeptide(L)'
;MTTPVRAQLHDDPADPAIAPAWDALASAAGTANPFYGRDTLIAAMHLPGAAKPRLLLLWGAGGQLDGLLPVARRPLIRGAAHATENWDQRARALGEPLIRPGREAMVWRAALAALDRSGGLHLRLSALDAHSASTAALREVAAGLGRPVYETRRYERAILVGGGSSEEHCAQHIRGKVLKEHRRLRARLADQAPLMFERLAPDGDVDCWTSDLFALEATGWKGREGVDAGADPATEAAYRAILARAHEAGSLDFHRMMLGDRVVAMLANLEIGDTGFQLKIAYDEAFASYSPGVLLEMEYLRYALDQRRLALVDSCARAGHPMIDRIWPARRTIVSLAVPFVSPLSRGFCAAADRWRRRAKAVS
;
A
#
# COMPACT_ATOMS: atom_id res chain seq x y z
N MET A 1 1.46 -27.31 -24.21
CA MET A 1 2.59 -27.47 -23.27
C MET A 1 2.94 -26.09 -22.75
N THR A 2 2.70 -25.82 -21.46
CA THR A 2 3.09 -24.55 -20.83
C THR A 2 4.60 -24.58 -20.55
N THR A 3 5.34 -23.63 -21.11
CA THR A 3 6.78 -23.46 -20.85
C THR A 3 7.02 -23.32 -19.34
N PRO A 4 8.03 -24.00 -18.75
CA PRO A 4 8.24 -23.97 -17.32
C PRO A 4 8.64 -22.57 -16.84
N VAL A 5 7.94 -22.06 -15.82
CA VAL A 5 8.39 -20.88 -15.08
C VAL A 5 9.51 -21.31 -14.13
N ARG A 6 10.66 -20.64 -14.24
CA ARG A 6 11.78 -20.81 -13.31
C ARG A 6 11.57 -19.89 -12.12
N ALA A 7 11.34 -20.49 -10.95
CA ALA A 7 11.34 -19.77 -9.69
C ALA A 7 12.77 -19.66 -9.14
N GLN A 8 13.16 -18.45 -8.72
CA GLN A 8 14.44 -18.15 -8.10
C GLN A 8 14.21 -17.32 -6.84
N LEU A 9 14.86 -17.70 -5.74
CA LEU A 9 14.91 -16.86 -4.56
C LEU A 9 16.21 -16.07 -4.60
N HIS A 10 16.09 -14.75 -4.59
CA HIS A 10 17.20 -13.81 -4.75
C HIS A 10 17.42 -13.06 -3.44
N ASP A 11 18.66 -13.10 -2.92
CA ASP A 11 18.98 -12.65 -1.56
C ASP A 11 19.25 -11.14 -1.44
N ASP A 12 19.57 -10.47 -2.55
CA ASP A 12 19.91 -9.04 -2.56
C ASP A 12 18.91 -8.22 -3.40
N PRO A 13 17.91 -7.59 -2.76
CA PRO A 13 16.99 -6.72 -3.48
C PRO A 13 17.64 -5.50 -4.16
N ALA A 14 18.89 -5.17 -3.84
CA ALA A 14 19.62 -4.06 -4.46
C ALA A 14 20.48 -4.50 -5.66
N ASP A 15 20.43 -5.77 -6.09
CA ASP A 15 21.21 -6.26 -7.23
C ASP A 15 20.83 -5.50 -8.53
N PRO A 16 21.77 -4.77 -9.16
CA PRO A 16 21.50 -4.05 -10.40
C PRO A 16 21.17 -4.98 -11.59
N ALA A 17 21.53 -6.27 -11.53
CA ALA A 17 21.28 -7.22 -12.62
C ALA A 17 19.78 -7.52 -12.81
N ILE A 18 18.97 -7.40 -11.75
CA ILE A 18 17.52 -7.64 -11.82
C ILE A 18 16.71 -6.36 -12.03
N ALA A 19 17.32 -5.19 -11.92
CA ALA A 19 16.64 -3.89 -11.96
C ALA A 19 15.80 -3.68 -13.24
N PRO A 20 16.33 -3.88 -14.47
CA PRO A 20 15.54 -3.65 -15.68
C PRO A 20 14.30 -4.55 -15.77
N ALA A 21 14.44 -5.81 -15.35
CA ALA A 21 13.35 -6.78 -15.39
C ALA A 21 12.28 -6.48 -14.33
N TRP A 22 12.70 -6.01 -13.14
CA TRP A 22 11.80 -5.58 -12.09
C TRP A 22 10.99 -4.35 -12.51
N ASP A 23 11.65 -3.30 -13.01
CA ASP A 23 10.97 -2.07 -13.42
C ASP A 23 9.95 -2.34 -14.55
N ALA A 24 10.34 -3.16 -15.53
CA ALA A 24 9.46 -3.60 -16.61
C ALA A 24 8.27 -4.45 -16.11
N LEU A 25 8.44 -5.25 -15.05
CA LEU A 25 7.34 -5.97 -14.43
C LEU A 25 6.44 -5.04 -13.60
N ALA A 26 7.02 -4.13 -12.82
CA ALA A 26 6.27 -3.18 -11.99
C ALA A 26 5.35 -2.30 -12.82
N SER A 27 5.82 -1.83 -13.98
CA SER A 27 5.03 -1.05 -14.94
C SER A 27 3.91 -1.88 -15.62
N ALA A 28 4.13 -3.18 -15.82
CA ALA A 28 3.22 -4.05 -16.55
C ALA A 28 2.38 -4.99 -15.66
N ALA A 29 2.42 -4.82 -14.33
CA ALA A 29 1.70 -5.67 -13.40
C ALA A 29 0.19 -5.45 -13.53
N GLY A 30 -0.60 -6.54 -13.41
CA GLY A 30 -2.06 -6.48 -13.48
C GLY A 30 -2.72 -5.79 -12.28
N THR A 31 -1.96 -5.55 -11.22
CA THR A 31 -2.37 -4.71 -10.10
C THR A 31 -1.23 -3.76 -9.79
N ALA A 32 -1.51 -2.46 -9.88
CA ALA A 32 -0.56 -1.43 -9.47
C ALA A 32 -0.17 -1.62 -8.00
N ASN A 33 1.13 -1.61 -7.71
CA ASN A 33 1.65 -1.68 -6.36
C ASN A 33 2.97 -0.90 -6.22
N PRO A 34 2.91 0.38 -5.83
CA PRO A 34 4.12 1.19 -5.67
C PRO A 34 4.98 0.75 -4.47
N PHE A 35 4.42 0.01 -3.52
CA PHE A 35 5.13 -0.45 -2.33
C PHE A 35 6.12 -1.58 -2.62
N TYR A 36 5.90 -2.32 -3.71
CA TYR A 36 6.83 -3.34 -4.22
C TYR A 36 7.54 -2.90 -5.52
N GLY A 37 7.42 -1.62 -5.90
CA GLY A 37 8.33 -1.01 -6.88
C GLY A 37 9.76 -0.99 -6.33
N ARG A 38 10.75 -1.08 -7.21
CA ARG A 38 12.16 -1.26 -6.85
C ARG A 38 12.65 -0.19 -5.87
N ASP A 39 12.48 1.08 -6.22
CA ASP A 39 13.05 2.17 -5.43
C ASP A 39 12.35 2.33 -4.07
N THR A 40 11.02 2.25 -4.04
CA THR A 40 10.24 2.27 -2.80
C THR A 40 10.62 1.11 -1.89
N LEU A 41 10.75 -0.10 -2.44
CA LEU A 41 11.11 -1.29 -1.68
C LEU A 41 12.51 -1.14 -1.09
N ILE A 42 13.49 -0.75 -1.90
CA ILE A 42 14.88 -0.58 -1.47
C ILE A 42 14.98 0.46 -0.36
N ALA A 43 14.36 1.63 -0.53
CA ALA A 43 14.34 2.66 0.49
C ALA A 43 13.65 2.18 1.78
N ALA A 44 12.54 1.46 1.66
CA ALA A 44 11.80 0.92 2.80
C ALA A 44 12.56 -0.18 3.58
N MET A 45 13.62 -0.79 3.02
CA MET A 45 14.42 -1.79 3.75
C MET A 45 15.15 -1.19 4.95
N HIS A 46 15.34 0.14 4.94
CA HIS A 46 15.99 0.87 6.02
C HIS A 46 15.02 1.25 7.15
N LEU A 47 13.72 0.94 7.02
CA LEU A 47 12.75 1.20 8.08
C LEU A 47 12.99 0.28 9.29
N PRO A 48 12.96 0.81 10.53
CA PRO A 48 13.14 0.02 11.73
C PRO A 48 12.13 -1.13 11.86
N GLY A 49 12.63 -2.29 12.25
CA GLY A 49 11.83 -3.51 12.44
C GLY A 49 11.48 -4.25 11.14
N ALA A 50 11.86 -3.73 9.97
CA ALA A 50 11.74 -4.47 8.72
C ALA A 50 12.73 -5.65 8.72
N ALA A 51 12.22 -6.86 8.51
CA ALA A 51 13.09 -8.01 8.23
C ALA A 51 13.81 -7.80 6.89
N LYS A 52 15.04 -8.30 6.71
CA LYS A 52 15.69 -8.26 5.40
C LYS A 52 14.86 -9.10 4.39
N PRO A 53 14.32 -8.50 3.30
CA PRO A 53 13.57 -9.25 2.31
C PRO A 53 14.51 -10.06 1.42
N ARG A 54 13.95 -11.14 0.86
CA ARG A 54 14.44 -11.81 -0.34
C ARG A 54 13.39 -11.67 -1.42
N LEU A 55 13.78 -11.71 -2.69
CA LEU A 55 12.85 -11.62 -3.80
C LEU A 55 12.57 -13.00 -4.36
N LEU A 56 11.31 -13.44 -4.35
CA LEU A 56 10.89 -14.60 -5.12
C LEU A 56 10.59 -14.14 -6.55
N LEU A 57 11.51 -14.44 -7.47
CA LEU A 57 11.46 -14.09 -8.88
C LEU A 57 10.93 -15.27 -9.70
N LEU A 58 9.94 -15.02 -10.56
CA LEU A 58 9.30 -16.02 -11.40
C LEU A 58 9.54 -15.66 -12.86
N TRP A 59 10.47 -16.36 -13.48
CA TRP A 59 10.90 -16.13 -14.86
C TRP A 59 10.12 -17.03 -15.83
N GLY A 60 9.43 -16.40 -16.78
CA GLY A 60 8.78 -17.07 -17.90
C GLY A 60 9.75 -17.44 -19.01
N ALA A 61 9.18 -17.82 -20.17
CA ALA A 61 9.94 -18.12 -21.37
C ALA A 61 10.75 -16.89 -21.83
N GLY A 62 11.93 -17.12 -22.41
CA GLY A 62 12.76 -16.04 -22.97
C GLY A 62 13.38 -15.09 -21.95
N GLY A 63 13.38 -15.45 -20.65
CA GLY A 63 13.98 -14.62 -19.60
C GLY A 63 13.10 -13.43 -19.17
N GLN A 64 11.81 -13.43 -19.53
CA GLN A 64 10.87 -12.42 -19.05
C GLN A 64 10.52 -12.65 -17.58
N LEU A 65 10.56 -11.61 -16.75
CA LEU A 65 10.05 -11.68 -15.39
C LEU A 65 8.52 -11.56 -15.43
N ASP A 66 7.83 -12.62 -15.04
CA ASP A 66 6.37 -12.74 -15.05
C ASP A 66 5.76 -12.53 -13.65
N GLY A 67 6.55 -12.74 -12.60
CA GLY A 67 6.12 -12.52 -11.23
C GLY A 67 7.28 -12.15 -10.31
N LEU A 68 6.98 -11.31 -9.31
CA LEU A 68 7.88 -10.94 -8.24
C LEU A 68 7.09 -10.81 -6.93
N LEU A 69 7.55 -11.50 -5.89
CA LEU A 69 7.02 -11.38 -4.55
C LEU A 69 8.18 -11.19 -3.56
N PRO A 70 8.30 -10.03 -2.91
CA PRO A 70 9.23 -9.87 -1.80
C PRO A 70 8.75 -10.73 -0.63
N VAL A 71 9.64 -11.51 -0.05
CA VAL A 71 9.34 -12.43 1.06
C VAL A 71 10.33 -12.31 2.19
N ALA A 72 9.85 -12.53 3.41
CA ALA A 72 10.69 -12.66 4.60
C ALA A 72 10.36 -13.94 5.38
N ARG A 73 11.28 -14.36 6.24
CA ARG A 73 11.04 -15.44 7.20
C ARG A 73 10.50 -14.85 8.49
N ARG A 74 9.36 -15.39 8.96
CA ARG A 74 8.74 -15.02 10.24
C ARG A 74 8.84 -16.16 11.25
N PRO A 75 9.61 -16.01 12.33
CA PRO A 75 9.64 -17.01 13.40
C PRO A 75 8.26 -17.21 14.04
N LEU A 76 7.86 -18.46 14.28
CA LEU A 76 6.58 -18.81 14.91
C LEU A 76 6.76 -19.36 16.33
N ILE A 77 7.68 -20.31 16.50
CA ILE A 77 7.94 -20.98 17.79
C ILE A 77 9.42 -20.81 18.12
N ARG A 78 9.78 -19.77 18.87
CA ARG A 78 11.17 -19.50 19.37
C ARG A 78 12.29 -19.94 18.39
N GLY A 79 12.15 -19.68 17.09
CA GLY A 79 13.11 -20.04 16.04
C GLY A 79 13.04 -21.48 15.46
N ALA A 80 12.37 -22.44 16.11
CA ALA A 80 12.28 -23.84 15.65
C ALA A 80 11.37 -24.04 14.42
N ALA A 81 10.42 -23.13 14.21
CA ALA A 81 9.54 -23.11 13.05
C ALA A 81 9.35 -21.68 12.55
N HIS A 82 9.17 -21.53 11.24
CA HIS A 82 8.91 -20.25 10.61
C HIS A 82 7.78 -20.34 9.59
N ALA A 83 7.13 -19.21 9.32
CA ALA A 83 6.36 -18.98 8.11
C ALA A 83 7.24 -18.23 7.10
N THR A 84 6.94 -18.41 5.82
CA THR A 84 7.34 -17.43 4.80
C THR A 84 6.21 -16.43 4.69
N GLU A 85 6.52 -15.15 4.68
CA GLU A 85 5.51 -14.10 4.51
C GLU A 85 5.85 -13.16 3.37
N ASN A 86 4.83 -12.59 2.72
CA ASN A 86 5.07 -11.43 1.87
C ASN A 86 5.64 -10.30 2.72
N TRP A 87 6.70 -9.67 2.23
CA TRP A 87 7.48 -8.73 3.02
C TRP A 87 6.59 -7.59 3.52
N ASP A 88 6.66 -7.35 4.82
CA ASP A 88 5.81 -6.42 5.55
C ASP A 88 6.68 -5.39 6.27
N GLN A 89 6.38 -4.12 6.04
CA GLN A 89 7.09 -2.97 6.59
C GLN A 89 6.10 -1.80 6.77
N ARG A 90 6.46 -0.80 7.59
CA ARG A 90 5.54 0.24 8.08
C ARG A 90 4.88 1.11 6.99
N ALA A 91 5.60 1.44 5.93
CA ALA A 91 5.12 2.20 4.78
C ALA A 91 4.27 1.37 3.79
N ARG A 92 4.18 0.05 3.94
CA ARG A 92 3.47 -0.83 3.00
C ARG A 92 1.97 -0.86 3.32
N ALA A 93 1.15 -0.37 2.39
CA ALA A 93 -0.31 -0.48 2.50
C ALA A 93 -0.92 -1.59 1.63
N LEU A 94 -0.18 -2.14 0.67
CA LEU A 94 -0.63 -3.24 -0.20
C LEU A 94 0.46 -4.32 -0.31
N GLY A 95 0.05 -5.58 -0.27
CA GLY A 95 0.94 -6.75 -0.32
C GLY A 95 0.80 -7.60 -1.56
N GLU A 96 0.17 -7.06 -2.60
CA GLU A 96 -0.05 -7.74 -3.86
C GLU A 96 1.29 -8.06 -4.54
N PRO A 97 1.57 -9.31 -4.93
CA PRO A 97 2.72 -9.60 -5.78
C PRO A 97 2.62 -8.81 -7.08
N LEU A 98 3.77 -8.44 -7.63
CA LEU A 98 3.82 -7.94 -9.00
C LEU A 98 3.68 -9.14 -9.93
N ILE A 99 2.59 -9.21 -10.70
CA ILE A 99 2.35 -10.30 -11.63
C ILE A 99 1.84 -9.74 -12.95
N ARG A 100 2.40 -10.23 -14.06
CA ARG A 100 1.94 -9.87 -15.40
C ARG A 100 0.54 -10.43 -15.65
N PRO A 101 -0.40 -9.64 -16.23
CA PRO A 101 -1.74 -10.10 -16.54
C PRO A 101 -1.76 -11.42 -17.31
N GLY A 102 -2.61 -12.36 -16.89
CA GLY A 102 -2.74 -13.69 -17.50
C GLY A 102 -1.65 -14.69 -17.11
N ARG A 103 -0.69 -14.32 -16.26
CA ARG A 103 0.36 -15.21 -15.73
C ARG A 103 0.10 -15.67 -14.29
N GLU A 104 -0.98 -15.23 -13.66
CA GLU A 104 -1.26 -15.39 -12.22
C GLU A 104 -1.26 -16.85 -11.77
N ALA A 105 -2.01 -17.71 -12.46
CA ALA A 105 -2.07 -19.13 -12.11
C ALA A 105 -0.70 -19.84 -12.28
N MET A 106 0.06 -19.45 -13.31
CA MET A 106 1.38 -20.01 -13.60
C MET A 106 2.40 -19.59 -12.53
N VAL A 107 2.41 -18.30 -12.19
CA VAL A 107 3.24 -17.71 -11.14
C VAL A 107 2.94 -18.35 -9.79
N TRP A 108 1.68 -18.48 -9.39
CA TRP A 108 1.34 -19.10 -8.10
C TRP A 108 1.69 -20.58 -8.02
N ARG A 109 1.54 -21.36 -9.10
CA ARG A 109 1.99 -22.76 -9.14
C ARG A 109 3.50 -22.84 -8.91
N ALA A 110 4.28 -22.04 -9.62
CA ALA A 110 5.74 -22.02 -9.50
C ALA A 110 6.20 -21.52 -8.12
N ALA A 111 5.57 -20.46 -7.61
CA ALA A 111 5.86 -19.88 -6.31
C ALA A 111 5.60 -20.87 -5.17
N LEU A 112 4.42 -21.51 -5.12
CA LEU A 112 4.11 -22.50 -4.10
C LEU A 112 5.06 -23.69 -4.15
N ALA A 113 5.38 -24.20 -5.35
CA ALA A 113 6.33 -25.29 -5.52
C ALA A 113 7.75 -24.92 -5.06
N ALA A 114 8.19 -23.69 -5.30
CA ALA A 114 9.48 -23.19 -4.84
C ALA A 114 9.52 -23.02 -3.31
N LEU A 115 8.45 -22.48 -2.73
CA LEU A 115 8.35 -22.26 -1.30
C LEU A 115 8.21 -23.57 -0.50
N ASP A 116 7.59 -24.60 -1.06
CA ASP A 116 7.58 -25.94 -0.45
C ASP A 116 8.99 -26.48 -0.19
N ARG A 117 9.96 -26.13 -1.04
CA ARG A 117 11.37 -26.54 -0.89
C ARG A 117 12.16 -25.65 0.09
N SER A 118 11.61 -24.49 0.47
CA SER A 118 12.33 -23.49 1.28
C SER A 118 12.33 -23.77 2.80
N GLY A 119 11.56 -24.78 3.22
CA GLY A 119 11.29 -25.08 4.63
C GLY A 119 10.26 -24.12 5.24
N GLY A 120 9.58 -24.54 6.32
CA GLY A 120 8.59 -23.72 7.03
C GLY A 120 7.22 -24.38 7.17
N LEU A 121 6.31 -23.67 7.84
CA LEU A 121 4.97 -24.18 8.16
C LEU A 121 3.86 -23.64 7.25
N HIS A 122 4.00 -22.48 6.63
CA HIS A 122 3.00 -21.94 5.69
C HIS A 122 3.53 -20.69 4.98
N LEU A 123 2.87 -20.33 3.89
CA LEU A 123 2.93 -19.01 3.30
C LEU A 123 1.86 -18.12 3.96
N ARG A 124 2.28 -16.98 4.50
CA ARG A 124 1.41 -15.92 5.05
C ARG A 124 1.40 -14.73 4.09
N LEU A 125 0.24 -14.42 3.54
CA LEU A 125 0.07 -13.25 2.69
C LEU A 125 -0.83 -12.26 3.43
N SER A 126 -0.43 -11.00 3.45
CA SER A 126 -1.15 -9.93 4.13
C SER A 126 -1.33 -8.71 3.23
N ALA A 127 -2.39 -7.96 3.48
CA ALA A 127 -2.79 -6.80 2.70
C ALA A 127 -2.99 -7.09 1.20
N LEU A 128 -3.62 -8.23 0.88
CA LEU A 128 -4.03 -8.56 -0.49
C LEU A 128 -5.40 -7.95 -0.77
N ASP A 129 -5.63 -7.53 -2.00
CA ASP A 129 -6.97 -7.25 -2.50
C ASP A 129 -7.73 -8.57 -2.67
N ALA A 130 -8.88 -8.69 -2.02
CA ALA A 130 -9.70 -9.91 -2.07
C ALA A 130 -10.19 -10.24 -3.49
N HIS A 131 -10.25 -9.23 -4.36
CA HIS A 131 -10.83 -9.30 -5.70
C HIS A 131 -9.79 -9.18 -6.82
N SER A 132 -8.49 -9.13 -6.50
CA SER A 132 -7.45 -9.14 -7.53
C SER A 132 -7.39 -10.47 -8.29
N ALA A 133 -6.98 -10.41 -9.56
CA ALA A 133 -6.71 -11.60 -10.38
C ALA A 133 -5.69 -12.53 -9.71
N SER A 134 -4.68 -11.94 -9.05
CA SER A 134 -3.67 -12.66 -8.27
C SER A 134 -4.30 -13.46 -7.11
N THR A 135 -5.13 -12.82 -6.28
CA THR A 135 -5.80 -13.50 -5.16
C THR A 135 -6.75 -14.60 -5.63
N ALA A 136 -7.50 -14.35 -6.71
CA ALA A 136 -8.38 -15.36 -7.31
C ALA A 136 -7.56 -16.57 -7.79
N ALA A 137 -6.50 -16.34 -8.56
CA ALA A 137 -5.63 -17.38 -9.08
C ALA A 137 -4.93 -18.19 -7.97
N LEU A 138 -4.50 -17.54 -6.89
CA LEU A 138 -3.94 -18.24 -5.73
C LEU A 138 -4.93 -19.25 -5.15
N ARG A 139 -6.19 -18.84 -4.97
CA ARG A 139 -7.24 -19.71 -4.42
C ARG A 139 -7.53 -20.88 -5.34
N GLU A 140 -7.63 -20.63 -6.64
CA GLU A 140 -7.86 -21.66 -7.65
C GLU A 140 -6.70 -22.67 -7.71
N VAL A 141 -5.45 -22.17 -7.78
CA VAL A 141 -4.26 -23.01 -7.79
C VAL A 141 -4.16 -23.84 -6.51
N ALA A 142 -4.39 -23.23 -5.35
CA ALA A 142 -4.37 -23.95 -4.08
C ALA A 142 -5.46 -25.03 -4.04
N ALA A 143 -6.68 -24.74 -4.49
CA ALA A 143 -7.76 -25.71 -4.58
C ALA A 143 -7.40 -26.89 -5.50
N GLY A 144 -6.83 -26.62 -6.68
CA GLY A 144 -6.36 -27.66 -7.62
C GLY A 144 -5.21 -28.52 -7.06
N LEU A 145 -4.44 -27.99 -6.09
CA LEU A 145 -3.41 -28.73 -5.36
C LEU A 145 -3.94 -29.38 -4.07
N GLY A 146 -5.26 -29.33 -3.83
CA GLY A 146 -5.89 -29.81 -2.61
C GLY A 146 -5.39 -29.10 -1.35
N ARG A 147 -4.96 -27.84 -1.45
CA ARG A 147 -4.44 -27.02 -0.33
C ARG A 147 -5.52 -26.05 0.15
N PRO A 148 -5.98 -26.15 1.41
CA PRO A 148 -6.94 -25.19 1.94
C PRO A 148 -6.29 -23.82 2.12
N VAL A 149 -6.99 -22.76 1.71
CA VAL A 149 -6.59 -21.37 1.93
C VAL A 149 -7.39 -20.81 3.10
N TYR A 150 -6.71 -20.35 4.14
CA TYR A 150 -7.35 -19.84 5.35
C TYR A 150 -7.32 -18.31 5.37
N GLU A 151 -8.50 -17.68 5.41
CA GLU A 151 -8.61 -16.23 5.60
C GLU A 151 -8.45 -15.88 7.09
N THR A 152 -7.35 -15.21 7.42
CA THR A 152 -6.95 -14.90 8.80
C THR A 152 -7.39 -13.51 9.24
N ARG A 153 -7.54 -12.59 8.29
CA ARG A 153 -8.00 -11.21 8.51
C ARG A 153 -8.77 -10.74 7.28
N ARG A 154 -9.81 -9.93 7.52
CA ARG A 154 -10.58 -9.23 6.51
C ARG A 154 -10.93 -7.85 7.04
N TYR A 155 -10.79 -6.82 6.21
CA TYR A 155 -11.27 -5.48 6.50
C TYR A 155 -11.50 -4.73 5.18
N GLU A 156 -12.22 -3.63 5.25
CA GLU A 156 -12.43 -2.74 4.12
C GLU A 156 -11.80 -1.39 4.41
N ARG A 157 -11.30 -0.72 3.36
CA ARG A 157 -10.86 0.67 3.42
C ARG A 157 -11.45 1.46 2.26
N ALA A 158 -11.56 2.76 2.44
CA ALA A 158 -12.14 3.64 1.45
C ALA A 158 -11.25 3.74 0.20
N ILE A 159 -11.89 3.83 -0.96
CA ILE A 159 -11.25 4.15 -2.24
C ILE A 159 -12.07 5.22 -2.95
N LEU A 160 -11.39 6.07 -3.71
CA LEU A 160 -12.01 6.93 -4.71
C LEU A 160 -12.04 6.17 -6.03
N VAL A 161 -13.19 6.13 -6.68
CA VAL A 161 -13.36 5.49 -8.00
C VAL A 161 -13.59 6.60 -9.01
N GLY A 162 -12.83 6.55 -10.11
CA GLY A 162 -12.95 7.50 -11.21
C GLY A 162 -14.17 7.25 -12.10
N GLY A 163 -14.17 7.89 -13.28
CA GLY A 163 -15.22 7.73 -14.29
C GLY A 163 -16.36 8.75 -14.21
N GLY A 164 -16.37 9.62 -13.20
CA GLY A 164 -17.27 10.77 -13.07
C GLY A 164 -16.52 12.01 -12.59
N SER A 165 -17.19 13.16 -12.64
CA SER A 165 -16.66 14.44 -12.14
C SER A 165 -16.71 14.51 -10.60
N SER A 166 -15.91 15.41 -10.04
CA SER A 166 -15.96 15.70 -8.60
C SER A 166 -17.30 16.25 -8.13
N GLU A 167 -18.00 17.01 -8.99
CA GLU A 167 -19.33 17.54 -8.71
C GLU A 167 -20.36 16.42 -8.60
N GLU A 168 -20.39 15.49 -9.56
CA GLU A 168 -21.25 14.31 -9.53
C GLU A 168 -20.96 13.45 -8.31
N HIS A 169 -19.69 13.21 -8.00
CA HIS A 169 -19.27 12.47 -6.82
C HIS A 169 -19.80 13.11 -5.54
N CYS A 170 -19.62 14.42 -5.38
CA CYS A 170 -20.07 15.16 -4.21
C CYS A 170 -21.60 15.11 -4.07
N ALA A 171 -22.33 15.31 -5.16
CA ALA A 171 -23.79 15.30 -5.18
C ALA A 171 -24.37 13.93 -4.79
N GLN A 172 -23.74 12.84 -5.24
CA GLN A 172 -24.20 11.48 -4.99
C GLN A 172 -23.84 10.96 -3.60
N HIS A 173 -22.65 11.30 -3.10
CA HIS A 173 -22.05 10.58 -1.96
C HIS A 173 -21.86 11.44 -0.71
N ILE A 174 -21.85 12.76 -0.83
CA ILE A 174 -21.58 13.65 0.30
C ILE A 174 -22.85 14.43 0.65
N ARG A 175 -23.32 14.27 1.89
CA ARG A 175 -24.52 14.95 2.38
C ARG A 175 -24.38 16.47 2.24
N GLY A 176 -25.43 17.14 1.76
CA GLY A 176 -25.41 18.60 1.57
C GLY A 176 -25.02 19.42 2.82
N LYS A 177 -25.39 18.95 4.02
CA LYS A 177 -24.97 19.56 5.30
C LYS A 177 -23.45 19.48 5.50
N VAL A 178 -22.82 18.36 5.12
CA VAL A 178 -21.37 18.15 5.21
C VAL A 178 -20.64 19.05 4.21
N LEU A 179 -21.12 19.13 2.96
CA LEU A 179 -20.57 20.06 1.96
C LEU A 179 -20.71 21.53 2.39
N LYS A 180 -21.86 21.92 2.94
CA LYS A 180 -22.07 23.27 3.49
C LYS A 180 -21.09 23.57 4.63
N GLU A 181 -20.86 22.59 5.50
CA GLU A 181 -19.89 22.73 6.59
C GLU A 181 -18.46 22.89 6.07
N HIS A 182 -18.02 22.08 5.10
CA HIS A 182 -16.69 22.22 4.50
C HIS A 182 -16.49 23.58 3.84
N ARG A 183 -17.50 24.09 3.12
CA ARG A 183 -17.47 25.46 2.57
C ARG A 183 -17.34 26.51 3.66
N ARG A 184 -18.08 26.37 4.77
CA ARG A 184 -18.00 27.27 5.93
C ARG A 184 -16.62 27.25 6.57
N LEU A 185 -16.04 26.07 6.81
CA LEU A 185 -14.71 25.93 7.41
C LEU A 185 -13.62 26.51 6.49
N ARG A 186 -13.70 26.24 5.18
CA ARG A 186 -12.80 26.83 4.17
C ARG A 186 -12.84 28.35 4.18
N ALA A 187 -14.04 28.94 4.18
CA ALA A 187 -14.22 30.40 4.22
C ALA A 187 -13.62 30.99 5.49
N ARG A 188 -13.95 30.45 6.66
CA ARG A 188 -13.41 30.93 7.94
C ARG A 188 -11.90 30.78 8.09
N LEU A 189 -11.32 29.79 7.42
CA LEU A 189 -9.86 29.63 7.38
C LEU A 189 -9.24 30.71 6.47
N ALA A 190 -9.83 30.95 5.29
CA ALA A 190 -9.40 31.97 4.35
C ALA A 190 -9.60 33.42 4.85
N ASP A 191 -10.50 33.65 5.83
CA ASP A 191 -10.64 34.95 6.49
C ASP A 191 -9.40 35.33 7.34
N GLN A 192 -8.56 34.36 7.72
CA GLN A 192 -7.35 34.61 8.52
C GLN A 192 -6.16 35.10 7.67
N ALA A 193 -6.01 34.53 6.47
CA ALA A 193 -4.97 34.87 5.50
C ALA A 193 -5.30 34.18 4.16
N PRO A 194 -4.64 34.56 3.04
CA PRO A 194 -4.84 33.89 1.75
C PRO A 194 -4.64 32.38 1.85
N LEU A 195 -5.63 31.61 1.39
CA LEU A 195 -5.58 30.15 1.36
C LEU A 195 -5.20 29.67 -0.05
N MET A 196 -4.07 28.96 -0.16
CA MET A 196 -3.58 28.43 -1.44
C MET A 196 -3.42 26.92 -1.38
N PHE A 197 -3.64 26.26 -2.53
CA PHE A 197 -3.41 24.83 -2.70
C PHE A 197 -2.36 24.67 -3.78
N GLU A 198 -1.28 24.00 -3.43
CA GLU A 198 -0.13 23.82 -4.29
C GLU A 198 0.16 22.34 -4.49
N ARG A 199 0.69 22.02 -5.66
CA ARG A 199 1.18 20.69 -6.01
C ARG A 199 2.65 20.81 -6.37
N LEU A 200 3.48 19.89 -5.89
CA LEU A 200 4.90 19.85 -6.21
C LEU A 200 5.07 19.73 -7.73
N ALA A 201 5.82 20.68 -8.30
CA ALA A 201 6.17 20.67 -9.72
C ALA A 201 7.21 19.59 -10.02
N PRO A 202 7.32 19.07 -11.26
CA PRO A 202 8.31 18.06 -11.62
C PRO A 202 9.78 18.46 -11.36
N ASP A 203 10.08 19.76 -11.36
CA ASP A 203 11.38 20.36 -11.07
C ASP A 203 11.44 21.02 -9.69
N GLY A 204 10.45 20.75 -8.83
CA GLY A 204 10.32 21.33 -7.51
C GLY A 204 11.27 20.71 -6.48
N ASP A 205 11.51 21.44 -5.39
CA ASP A 205 12.35 20.99 -4.28
C ASP A 205 11.59 20.01 -3.37
N VAL A 206 11.73 18.71 -3.66
CA VAL A 206 11.12 17.63 -2.87
C VAL A 206 11.66 17.56 -1.43
N ASP A 207 12.90 17.98 -1.18
CA ASP A 207 13.50 17.93 0.15
C ASP A 207 12.91 19.00 1.06
N CYS A 208 12.65 20.19 0.52
CA CYS A 208 11.91 21.25 1.21
C CYS A 208 10.50 20.79 1.57
N TRP A 209 9.75 20.25 0.61
CA TRP A 209 8.39 19.74 0.86
C TRP A 209 8.36 18.57 1.84
N THR A 210 9.35 17.69 1.78
CA THR A 210 9.46 16.57 2.73
C THR A 210 9.72 17.09 4.14
N SER A 211 10.55 18.13 4.27
CA SER A 211 10.82 18.77 5.56
C SER A 211 9.58 19.46 6.13
N ASP A 212 8.80 20.15 5.30
CA ASP A 212 7.50 20.72 5.69
C ASP A 212 6.54 19.63 6.21
N LEU A 213 6.43 18.52 5.50
CA LEU A 213 5.56 17.40 5.89
C LEU A 213 5.98 16.83 7.25
N PHE A 214 7.27 16.63 7.47
CA PHE A 214 7.77 16.07 8.73
C PHE A 214 7.61 17.03 9.90
N ALA A 215 7.76 18.34 9.67
CA ALA A 215 7.46 19.36 10.68
C ALA A 215 5.98 19.30 11.12
N LEU A 216 5.05 19.10 10.18
CA LEU A 216 3.64 18.87 10.50
C LEU A 216 3.40 17.56 11.26
N GLU A 217 4.08 16.47 10.91
CA GLU A 217 3.90 15.19 11.61
C GLU A 217 4.42 15.23 13.04
N ALA A 218 5.57 15.86 13.27
CA ALA A 218 6.21 15.98 14.58
C ALA A 218 5.36 16.80 15.57
N THR A 219 4.71 17.85 15.07
CA THR A 219 3.83 18.71 15.91
C THR A 219 2.40 18.19 16.04
N GLY A 220 2.03 17.19 15.23
CA GLY A 220 0.66 16.67 15.15
C GLY A 220 0.39 15.35 15.88
N TRP A 221 -0.79 14.79 15.64
CA TRP A 221 -1.28 13.56 16.26
C TRP A 221 -0.39 12.36 16.01
N LYS A 222 0.32 12.32 14.88
CA LYS A 222 1.24 11.23 14.53
C LYS A 222 2.46 11.20 15.42
N GLY A 223 3.02 12.36 15.78
CA GLY A 223 4.07 12.48 16.77
C GLY A 223 3.65 11.92 18.13
N ARG A 224 2.39 12.14 18.52
CA ARG A 224 1.85 11.58 19.77
C ARG A 224 1.59 10.08 19.71
N GLU A 225 1.25 9.54 18.54
CA GLU A 225 1.04 8.10 18.34
C GLU A 225 2.35 7.34 18.04
N GLY A 226 3.48 8.03 17.88
CA GLY A 226 4.79 7.45 17.57
C GLY A 226 4.86 6.83 16.17
N VAL A 227 4.05 7.35 15.24
CA VAL A 227 3.96 6.90 13.84
C VAL A 227 4.35 8.01 12.85
N ASP A 228 4.92 9.10 13.35
CA ASP A 228 5.52 10.15 12.53
C ASP A 228 6.79 9.66 11.84
N ALA A 229 7.05 10.16 10.62
CA ALA A 229 8.27 9.82 9.90
C ALA A 229 9.54 10.30 10.61
N GLY A 230 9.44 11.37 11.40
CA GLY A 230 10.53 11.95 12.18
C GLY A 230 10.77 11.26 13.53
N ALA A 231 10.08 10.15 13.82
CA ALA A 231 10.13 9.51 15.13
C ALA A 231 11.55 9.03 15.49
N ASP A 232 12.32 8.61 14.49
CA ASP A 232 13.73 8.24 14.61
C ASP A 232 14.49 8.52 13.30
N PRO A 233 15.82 8.73 13.35
CA PRO A 233 16.61 9.09 12.18
C PRO A 233 16.56 8.07 11.03
N ALA A 234 16.40 6.78 11.33
CA ALA A 234 16.35 5.76 10.28
C ALA A 234 14.99 5.76 9.57
N THR A 235 13.89 5.95 10.32
CA THR A 235 12.57 6.16 9.73
C THR A 235 12.53 7.41 8.86
N GLU A 236 13.11 8.51 9.33
CA GLU A 236 13.15 9.77 8.58
C GLU A 236 13.92 9.60 7.27
N ALA A 237 15.14 9.06 7.34
CA ALA A 237 15.97 8.81 6.17
C ALA A 237 15.29 7.89 5.15
N ALA A 238 14.61 6.84 5.61
CA ALA A 238 13.88 5.93 4.73
C ALA A 238 12.71 6.63 4.02
N TYR A 239 11.91 7.44 4.72
CA TYR A 239 10.80 8.18 4.07
C TYR A 239 11.31 9.29 3.14
N ARG A 240 12.40 9.99 3.47
CA ARG A 240 13.04 10.94 2.53
C ARG A 240 13.45 10.22 1.25
N ALA A 241 14.10 9.06 1.38
CA ALA A 241 14.50 8.26 0.22
C ALA A 241 13.29 7.78 -0.60
N ILE A 242 12.21 7.33 0.05
CA ILE A 242 10.96 6.94 -0.66
C ILE A 242 10.40 8.12 -1.46
N LEU A 243 10.26 9.31 -0.85
CA LEU A 243 9.67 10.49 -1.49
C LEU A 243 10.57 11.02 -2.62
N ALA A 244 11.88 11.14 -2.38
CA ALA A 244 12.84 11.61 -3.38
C ALA A 244 12.87 10.69 -4.61
N ARG A 245 12.95 9.36 -4.40
CA ARG A 245 12.93 8.40 -5.50
C ARG A 245 11.59 8.39 -6.25
N ALA A 246 10.48 8.47 -5.53
CA ALA A 246 9.17 8.54 -6.16
C ALA A 246 9.03 9.82 -7.02
N HIS A 247 9.60 10.94 -6.56
CA HIS A 247 9.64 12.20 -7.31
C HIS A 247 10.49 12.10 -8.58
N GLU A 248 11.71 11.58 -8.46
CA GLU A 248 12.60 11.32 -9.60
C GLU A 248 11.95 10.40 -10.65
N ALA A 249 11.18 9.40 -10.20
CA ALA A 249 10.44 8.49 -11.06
C ALA A 249 9.13 9.08 -11.63
N GLY A 250 8.76 10.32 -11.27
CA GLY A 250 7.50 10.94 -11.68
C GLY A 250 6.25 10.29 -11.09
N SER A 251 6.41 9.51 -10.02
CA SER A 251 5.35 8.76 -9.34
C SER A 251 4.90 9.40 -8.02
N LEU A 252 5.54 10.47 -7.57
CA LEU A 252 5.10 11.24 -6.40
C LEU A 252 4.10 12.32 -6.82
N ASP A 253 2.91 12.27 -6.24
CA ASP A 253 1.93 13.35 -6.31
C ASP A 253 1.79 13.98 -4.92
N PHE A 254 2.36 15.17 -4.74
CA PHE A 254 2.53 15.83 -3.44
C PHE A 254 1.78 17.16 -3.42
N HIS A 255 0.85 17.30 -2.47
CA HIS A 255 0.00 18.48 -2.30
C HIS A 255 0.25 19.13 -0.95
N ARG A 256 0.15 20.46 -0.92
CA ARG A 256 0.13 21.25 0.31
C ARG A 256 -0.93 22.34 0.28
N MET A 257 -1.49 22.62 1.45
CA MET A 257 -2.40 23.73 1.69
C MET A 257 -1.65 24.79 2.51
N MET A 258 -1.56 25.99 1.96
CA MET A 258 -0.89 27.16 2.55
C MET A 258 -1.93 28.13 3.09
N LEU A 259 -1.67 28.71 4.26
CA LEU A 259 -2.40 29.83 4.84
C LEU A 259 -1.41 30.98 5.04
N GLY A 260 -1.41 31.95 4.12
CA GLY A 260 -0.32 32.92 4.01
C GLY A 260 0.98 32.23 3.65
N ASP A 261 2.00 32.35 4.50
CA ASP A 261 3.30 31.71 4.39
C ASP A 261 3.39 30.37 5.15
N ARG A 262 2.34 29.97 5.86
CA ARG A 262 2.34 28.78 6.71
C ARG A 262 1.74 27.57 5.99
N VAL A 263 2.45 26.46 6.00
CA VAL A 263 1.91 25.16 5.59
C VAL A 263 0.94 24.67 6.68
N VAL A 264 -0.32 24.40 6.32
CA VAL A 264 -1.36 23.97 7.28
C VAL A 264 -1.85 22.54 7.07
N ALA A 265 -1.66 21.97 5.88
CA ALA A 265 -1.89 20.55 5.61
C ALA A 265 -1.05 20.08 4.42
N MET A 266 -0.68 18.80 4.41
CA MET A 266 0.03 18.16 3.31
C MET A 266 -0.46 16.73 3.06
N LEU A 267 -0.41 16.30 1.80
CA LEU A 267 -0.81 14.98 1.34
C LEU A 267 0.21 14.49 0.30
N ALA A 268 0.87 13.37 0.57
CA ALA A 268 1.77 12.69 -0.35
C ALA A 268 1.11 11.39 -0.83
N ASN A 269 1.02 11.24 -2.16
CA ASN A 269 0.49 10.07 -2.84
C ASN A 269 1.57 9.43 -3.73
N LEU A 270 1.52 8.11 -3.89
CA LEU A 270 2.26 7.39 -4.91
C LEU A 270 1.32 7.02 -6.05
N GLU A 271 1.70 7.30 -7.29
CA GLU A 271 0.90 7.03 -8.49
C GLU A 271 1.60 6.03 -9.42
N ILE A 272 0.83 5.09 -9.96
CA ILE A 272 1.23 4.23 -11.07
C ILE A 272 0.12 4.26 -12.11
N GLY A 273 0.40 4.80 -13.29
CA GLY A 273 -0.57 4.92 -14.36
C GLY A 273 -1.74 5.83 -13.96
N ASP A 274 -2.94 5.27 -13.89
CA ASP A 274 -4.18 5.95 -13.49
C ASP A 274 -4.63 5.59 -12.06
N THR A 275 -3.74 4.97 -11.26
CA THR A 275 -4.01 4.54 -9.90
C THR A 275 -3.15 5.28 -8.88
N GLY A 276 -3.78 5.94 -7.91
CA GLY A 276 -3.11 6.60 -6.79
C GLY A 276 -3.18 5.80 -5.48
N PHE A 277 -2.19 6.00 -4.60
CA PHE A 277 -2.10 5.39 -3.28
C PHE A 277 -1.67 6.45 -2.26
N GLN A 278 -2.53 6.78 -1.29
CA GLN A 278 -2.17 7.77 -0.28
C GLN A 278 -1.10 7.20 0.66
N LEU A 279 0.03 7.90 0.76
CA LEU A 279 1.15 7.48 1.60
C LEU A 279 1.11 8.18 2.96
N LYS A 280 1.03 9.52 2.95
CA LYS A 280 1.02 10.33 4.18
C LYS A 280 0.09 11.52 4.03
N ILE A 281 -0.71 11.77 5.05
CA ILE A 281 -1.43 13.03 5.25
C ILE A 281 -1.07 13.61 6.61
N ALA A 282 -0.77 14.90 6.68
CA ALA A 282 -0.50 15.62 7.92
C ALA A 282 -1.18 16.98 7.91
N TYR A 283 -1.46 17.52 9.08
CA TYR A 283 -1.98 18.87 9.23
C TYR A 283 -1.52 19.49 10.52
N ASP A 284 -1.52 20.82 10.52
CA ASP A 284 -1.19 21.62 11.68
C ASP A 284 -2.37 21.66 12.65
N GLU A 285 -2.17 21.09 13.84
CA GLU A 285 -3.24 20.96 14.83
C GLU A 285 -3.71 22.27 15.43
N ALA A 286 -2.93 23.35 15.32
CA ALA A 286 -3.41 24.69 15.68
C ALA A 286 -4.66 25.07 14.87
N PHE A 287 -4.82 24.48 13.68
CA PHE A 287 -5.96 24.68 12.80
C PHE A 287 -6.95 23.51 12.79
N ALA A 288 -6.86 22.55 13.73
CA ALA A 288 -7.71 21.35 13.76
C ALA A 288 -9.21 21.68 13.72
N SER A 289 -9.63 22.80 14.33
CA SER A 289 -11.03 23.26 14.33
C SER A 289 -11.58 23.61 12.94
N TYR A 290 -10.70 23.81 11.95
CA TYR A 290 -11.04 24.05 10.55
C TYR A 290 -11.03 22.77 9.68
N SER A 291 -10.71 21.62 10.28
CA SER A 291 -10.56 20.32 9.60
C SER A 291 -9.61 20.36 8.37
N PRO A 292 -8.34 20.79 8.50
CA PRO A 292 -7.48 21.03 7.35
C PRO A 292 -7.26 19.79 6.48
N GLY A 293 -7.14 18.60 7.10
CA GLY A 293 -7.04 17.34 6.37
C GLY A 293 -8.25 17.06 5.47
N VAL A 294 -9.47 17.37 5.92
CA VAL A 294 -10.68 17.22 5.08
C VAL A 294 -10.65 18.21 3.92
N LEU A 295 -10.27 19.46 4.19
CA LEU A 295 -10.22 20.49 3.16
C LEU A 295 -9.22 20.14 2.06
N LEU A 296 -8.05 19.62 2.45
CA LEU A 296 -7.04 19.14 1.51
C LEU A 296 -7.54 17.94 0.71
N GLU A 297 -8.18 16.96 1.34
CA GLU A 297 -8.77 15.80 0.64
C GLU A 297 -9.88 16.18 -0.34
N MET A 298 -10.71 17.16 0.01
CA MET A 298 -11.74 17.66 -0.90
C MET A 298 -11.13 18.37 -2.12
N GLU A 299 -10.00 19.07 -1.95
CA GLU A 299 -9.28 19.65 -3.08
C GLU A 299 -8.58 18.57 -3.92
N TYR A 300 -7.93 17.60 -3.25
CA TYR A 300 -7.32 16.46 -3.91
C TYR A 300 -8.33 15.63 -4.70
N LEU A 301 -9.54 15.40 -4.17
CA LEU A 301 -10.62 14.72 -4.87
C LEU A 301 -10.96 15.41 -6.20
N ARG A 302 -11.04 16.75 -6.20
CA ARG A 302 -11.29 17.54 -7.41
C ARG A 302 -10.14 17.39 -8.40
N TYR A 303 -8.90 17.48 -7.92
CA TYR A 303 -7.71 17.25 -8.75
C TYR A 303 -7.72 15.83 -9.37
N ALA A 304 -7.92 14.81 -8.55
CA ALA A 304 -7.87 13.40 -8.93
C ALA A 304 -8.92 13.06 -10.01
N LEU A 305 -10.16 13.54 -9.85
CA LEU A 305 -11.25 13.23 -10.79
C LEU A 305 -11.25 14.13 -12.03
N ASP A 306 -11.11 15.45 -11.85
CA ASP A 306 -11.37 16.39 -12.95
C ASP A 306 -10.13 16.70 -13.78
N GLN A 307 -8.96 16.79 -13.13
CA GLN A 307 -7.71 17.18 -13.78
C GLN A 307 -6.87 15.95 -14.16
N ARG A 308 -6.56 15.12 -13.17
CA ARG A 308 -5.69 13.95 -13.33
C ARG A 308 -6.42 12.74 -13.93
N ARG A 309 -7.75 12.69 -13.77
CA ARG A 309 -8.66 11.62 -14.23
C ARG A 309 -8.20 10.23 -13.82
N LEU A 310 -7.82 10.07 -12.55
CA LEU A 310 -7.44 8.78 -11.99
C LEU A 310 -8.64 7.82 -12.05
N ALA A 311 -8.39 6.56 -12.41
CA ALA A 311 -9.38 5.50 -12.38
C ALA A 311 -9.66 5.03 -10.95
N LEU A 312 -8.64 5.08 -10.09
CA LEU A 312 -8.74 4.65 -8.69
C LEU A 312 -7.77 5.44 -7.82
N VAL A 313 -8.20 5.82 -6.61
CA VAL A 313 -7.28 6.19 -5.53
C VAL A 313 -7.55 5.32 -4.31
N ASP A 314 -6.52 4.62 -3.84
CA ASP A 314 -6.57 3.86 -2.62
C ASP A 314 -6.16 4.73 -1.43
N SER A 315 -7.07 4.94 -0.47
CA SER A 315 -6.78 5.75 0.72
C SER A 315 -5.67 5.17 1.58
N CYS A 316 -5.41 3.86 1.44
CA CYS A 316 -4.46 3.12 2.27
C CYS A 316 -4.73 3.22 3.78
N ALA A 317 -5.84 3.83 4.18
CA ALA A 317 -6.18 4.14 5.55
C ALA A 317 -6.60 2.88 6.29
N ARG A 318 -6.56 2.97 7.63
CA ARG A 318 -7.16 1.95 8.50
C ARG A 318 -8.67 1.86 8.25
N ALA A 319 -9.26 0.69 8.48
CA ALA A 319 -10.71 0.53 8.43
C ALA A 319 -11.41 1.46 9.44
N GLY A 320 -12.57 2.00 9.06
CA GLY A 320 -13.34 2.91 9.92
C GLY A 320 -12.70 4.29 10.07
N HIS A 321 -11.90 4.73 9.09
CA HIS A 321 -11.19 6.00 9.20
C HIS A 321 -12.18 7.17 9.16
N PRO A 322 -12.27 7.99 10.23
CA PRO A 322 -13.43 8.85 10.50
C PRO A 322 -13.67 9.96 9.46
N MET A 323 -12.62 10.30 8.73
CA MET A 323 -12.62 11.34 7.71
C MET A 323 -12.94 10.77 6.32
N ILE A 324 -12.00 10.02 5.74
CA ILE A 324 -12.05 9.50 4.38
C ILE A 324 -13.30 8.63 4.11
N ASP A 325 -13.76 7.83 5.08
CA ASP A 325 -14.94 6.97 4.93
C ASP A 325 -16.24 7.76 4.64
N ARG A 326 -16.27 9.05 5.03
CA ARG A 326 -17.42 9.95 4.83
C ARG A 326 -17.43 10.63 3.48
N ILE A 327 -16.28 10.75 2.82
CA ILE A 327 -16.14 11.46 1.54
C ILE A 327 -15.90 10.51 0.38
N TRP A 328 -15.35 9.31 0.62
CA TRP A 328 -15.12 8.28 -0.37
C TRP A 328 -16.00 7.07 -0.04
N PRO A 329 -17.04 6.76 -0.85
CA PRO A 329 -18.06 5.76 -0.53
C PRO A 329 -17.65 4.33 -0.90
N ALA A 330 -16.81 4.18 -1.92
CA ALA A 330 -16.41 2.88 -2.43
C ALA A 330 -15.42 2.19 -1.49
N ARG A 331 -15.37 0.86 -1.54
CA ARG A 331 -14.62 0.04 -0.61
C ARG A 331 -13.74 -0.94 -1.35
N ARG A 332 -12.50 -1.05 -0.89
CA ARG A 332 -11.58 -2.12 -1.27
C ARG A 332 -11.51 -3.13 -0.13
N THR A 333 -11.85 -4.39 -0.42
CA THR A 333 -11.74 -5.48 0.54
C THR A 333 -10.30 -5.96 0.59
N ILE A 334 -9.70 -5.87 1.77
CA ILE A 334 -8.35 -6.34 2.03
C ILE A 334 -8.38 -7.60 2.90
N VAL A 335 -7.62 -8.63 2.49
CA VAL A 335 -7.53 -9.92 3.18
C VAL A 335 -6.11 -10.28 3.56
N SER A 336 -6.00 -11.16 4.56
CA SER A 336 -4.76 -11.88 4.86
C SER A 336 -5.02 -13.37 4.79
N LEU A 337 -4.18 -14.09 4.06
CA LEU A 337 -4.34 -15.51 3.76
C LEU A 337 -3.19 -16.31 4.35
N ALA A 338 -3.48 -17.51 4.84
CA ALA A 338 -2.49 -18.51 5.17
C ALA A 338 -2.69 -19.73 4.27
N VAL A 339 -1.62 -20.14 3.60
CA VAL A 339 -1.60 -21.29 2.68
C VAL A 339 -0.59 -22.31 3.21
N PRO A 340 -1.00 -23.54 3.58
CA PRO A 340 -0.08 -24.56 4.02
C PRO A 340 0.83 -24.99 2.85
N PHE A 341 2.07 -25.32 3.19
CA PHE A 341 2.98 -26.07 2.33
C PHE A 341 2.56 -27.54 2.25
N VAL A 342 3.22 -28.29 1.36
CA VAL A 342 2.83 -29.67 1.02
C VAL A 342 2.81 -30.63 2.22
N SER A 343 3.59 -30.37 3.28
CA SER A 343 3.78 -31.31 4.39
C SER A 343 2.53 -31.50 5.26
N PRO A 344 2.27 -32.72 5.78
CA PRO A 344 1.16 -32.97 6.70
C PRO A 344 1.21 -32.10 7.97
N LEU A 345 2.42 -31.85 8.49
CA LEU A 345 2.65 -30.97 9.63
C LEU A 345 2.14 -29.54 9.36
N SER A 346 2.47 -29.00 8.18
CA SER A 346 2.02 -27.67 7.75
C SER A 346 0.49 -27.58 7.69
N ARG A 347 -0.15 -28.59 7.08
CA ARG A 347 -1.62 -28.68 6.97
C ARG A 347 -2.29 -28.76 8.34
N GLY A 348 -1.77 -29.63 9.21
CA GLY A 348 -2.28 -29.80 10.57
C GLY A 348 -2.17 -28.52 11.40
N PHE A 349 -1.01 -27.83 11.33
CA PHE A 349 -0.79 -26.55 11.99
C PHE A 349 -1.79 -25.49 11.55
N CYS A 350 -1.96 -25.29 10.23
CA CYS A 350 -2.87 -24.27 9.70
C CYS A 350 -4.32 -24.56 10.09
N ALA A 351 -4.76 -25.82 10.01
CA ALA A 351 -6.10 -26.23 10.40
C ALA A 351 -6.36 -26.01 11.90
N ALA A 352 -5.38 -26.31 12.76
CA ALA A 352 -5.49 -26.06 14.20
C ALA A 352 -5.56 -24.56 14.51
N ALA A 353 -4.68 -23.76 13.91
CA ALA A 353 -4.67 -22.31 14.08
C ALA A 353 -6.00 -21.67 13.61
N ASP A 354 -6.60 -22.20 12.54
CA ASP A 354 -7.89 -21.73 12.04
C ASP A 354 -9.05 -22.07 12.98
N ARG A 355 -9.11 -23.32 13.48
CA ARG A 355 -10.11 -23.72 14.48
C ARG A 355 -10.04 -22.84 15.73
N TRP A 356 -8.82 -22.55 16.20
CA TRP A 356 -8.62 -21.69 17.37
C TRP A 356 -9.11 -20.25 17.11
N ARG A 357 -8.78 -19.66 15.97
CA ARG A 357 -9.27 -18.32 15.59
C ARG A 357 -10.79 -18.24 15.50
N ARG A 358 -11.45 -19.24 14.91
CA ARG A 358 -12.92 -19.27 14.82
C ARG A 358 -13.56 -19.35 16.20
N ARG A 359 -12.99 -20.13 17.12
CA ARG A 359 -13.45 -20.20 18.53
C ARG A 359 -13.27 -18.86 19.24
N ALA A 360 -12.12 -18.21 19.10
CA ALA A 360 -11.86 -16.91 19.73
C ALA A 360 -12.87 -15.85 19.26
N LYS A 361 -13.20 -15.81 17.97
CA LYS A 361 -14.23 -14.91 17.41
C LYS A 361 -15.66 -15.20 17.86
N ALA A 362 -15.97 -16.43 18.24
CA ALA A 362 -17.32 -16.79 18.72
C ALA A 362 -17.55 -16.36 20.18
N VAL A 363 -16.49 -16.00 20.90
CA VAL A 363 -16.52 -15.62 22.32
C VAL A 363 -16.38 -14.08 22.51
N SER A 364 -16.02 -13.36 21.45
CA SER A 364 -15.92 -11.89 21.37
C SER A 364 -17.15 -11.29 20.70
#